data_AF-A0A5K0XK42-F1
#
_entry.id   AF-A0A5K0XK42-F1
#
_cell.length_a   1.000
_cell.length_b   1.000
_cell.length_c   1.000
_cell.angle_alpha   90.00
_cell.angle_beta   90.00
_cell.angle_gamma   90.00
#
_symmetry.space_group_name_H-M   'P 1'
#
loop_
_entity.id
_entity.type
_entity.pdbx_description
1 polymer ?
#
loop_
_entity_poly.entity_id
_entity_poly.type
_entity_poly.pdbx_seq_one_letter_code
_entity_poly.pdbx_strand_id
1 'polypeptide(L)'
;EGVGYGARLIKEAVGKVDGDYFQSFIDFGEVNKEKELVPSQDVGDNFLSPNLEVDSWLGFRFHEVDMGAGAPYAFRPSWIPMEGLVIFVPAPSEKGGVDLIITLFKEHAEMFKKIAHFID
;
A
#
# COMPACT_ATOMS: atom_id res chain seq x y z
N GLU A 1 4.86 -23.61 -1.67
CA GLU A 1 5.70 -22.42 -1.49
C GLU A 1 4.95 -21.47 -0.55
N GLY A 2 5.56 -21.04 0.56
CA GLY A 2 4.85 -20.29 1.63
C GLY A 2 5.04 -18.78 1.56
N VAL A 3 4.65 -18.06 2.62
CA VAL A 3 4.81 -16.60 2.76
C VAL A 3 6.23 -16.12 2.44
N GLY A 4 7.26 -16.91 2.79
CA GLY A 4 8.66 -16.57 2.49
C GLY A 4 8.99 -16.47 1.00
N TYR A 5 8.29 -17.22 0.13
CA TYR A 5 8.46 -17.10 -1.32
C TYR A 5 7.92 -15.75 -1.82
N GLY A 6 6.71 -15.37 -1.39
CA GLY A 6 6.11 -14.07 -1.71
C GLY A 6 6.96 -12.90 -1.22
N ALA A 7 7.43 -12.96 0.03
CA ALA A 7 8.31 -11.94 0.60
C ALA A 7 9.62 -11.78 -0.19
N ARG A 8 10.21 -12.88 -0.68
CA ARG A 8 11.41 -12.84 -1.52
C ARG A 8 11.12 -12.14 -2.86
N LEU A 9 10.01 -12.47 -3.52
CA LEU A 9 9.64 -11.83 -4.79
C LEU A 9 9.44 -10.31 -4.62
N ILE A 10 8.76 -9.89 -3.56
CA ILE A 10 8.56 -8.46 -3.25
C ILE A 10 9.91 -7.79 -3.02
N LYS A 11 10.78 -8.38 -2.20
CA LYS A 11 12.11 -7.84 -1.92
C LYS A 11 12.96 -7.70 -3.18
N GLU A 12 12.96 -8.71 -4.05
CA GLU A 12 13.69 -8.68 -5.32
C GLU A 12 13.13 -7.63 -6.29
N ALA A 13 11.81 -7.46 -6.34
CA ALA A 13 11.18 -6.44 -7.19
C ALA A 13 11.49 -5.02 -6.70
N VAL A 14 11.33 -4.75 -5.40
CA VAL A 14 11.65 -3.45 -4.80
C VAL A 14 13.14 -3.13 -4.96
N GLY A 15 14.02 -4.12 -4.80
CA GLY A 15 15.47 -3.93 -4.97
C GLY A 15 15.91 -3.56 -6.38
N LYS A 16 15.05 -3.73 -7.40
CA LYS A 16 15.31 -3.29 -8.79
C LYS A 16 14.87 -1.85 -9.06
N VAL A 17 14.11 -1.24 -8.16
CA VAL A 17 13.65 0.15 -8.26
C VAL A 17 14.71 1.04 -7.58
N ASP A 18 15.87 1.12 -8.22
CA ASP A 18 17.02 1.90 -7.76
C ASP A 18 17.15 3.23 -8.50
N GLY A 19 18.24 3.97 -8.25
CA GLY A 19 18.47 5.27 -8.87
C GLY A 19 18.49 5.23 -10.40
N ASP A 20 19.01 4.16 -11.00
CA ASP A 20 19.06 4.00 -12.45
C ASP A 20 17.67 3.76 -13.02
N TYR A 21 16.83 2.97 -12.34
CA TYR A 21 15.43 2.80 -12.71
C TYR A 21 14.65 4.13 -12.64
N PHE A 22 14.83 4.92 -11.59
CA PHE A 22 14.19 6.24 -11.47
C PHE A 22 14.61 7.18 -12.60
N GLN A 23 15.91 7.24 -12.91
CA GLN A 23 16.39 8.05 -14.03
C GLN A 23 15.80 7.56 -15.36
N SER A 24 15.76 6.25 -15.60
CA SER A 24 15.14 5.67 -16.79
C SER A 24 13.65 6.02 -16.91
N PHE A 25 12.92 6.07 -15.81
CA PHE A 25 11.51 6.47 -15.80
C PHE A 25 11.32 7.94 -16.19
N ILE A 26 12.18 8.84 -15.68
CA ILE A 26 12.18 10.26 -16.05
C ILE A 26 12.51 10.43 -17.54
N ASP A 27 13.55 9.75 -18.02
CA ASP A 27 13.99 9.81 -19.41
C ASP A 27 12.91 9.26 -20.35
N PHE A 28 12.20 8.20 -19.95
CA PHE A 28 11.05 7.68 -20.67
C PHE A 28 9.96 8.74 -20.83
N GLY A 29 9.67 9.51 -19.77
CA GLY A 29 8.74 10.63 -19.84
C GLY A 29 9.16 11.68 -20.87
N GLU A 30 10.42 12.13 -20.83
CA GLU A 30 10.93 13.15 -21.74
C GLU A 30 10.91 12.69 -23.21
N VAL A 31 11.31 11.45 -23.48
CA VAL A 31 11.31 10.87 -24.84
C VAL A 31 9.90 10.75 -25.42
N ASN A 32 8.88 10.59 -24.56
CA ASN A 32 7.50 10.38 -24.97
C ASN A 32 6.60 11.60 -24.72
N LYS A 33 7.15 12.78 -24.44
CA LYS A 33 6.38 13.98 -24.07
C LYS A 33 5.31 14.43 -25.08
N GLU A 34 5.51 14.13 -26.36
CA GLU A 34 4.57 14.46 -27.44
C GLU A 34 3.48 13.38 -27.63
N LYS A 35 3.53 12.29 -26.87
CA LYS A 35 2.53 11.22 -26.90
C LYS A 35 1.49 11.47 -25.80
N GLU A 36 0.25 11.15 -26.11
CA GLU A 36 -0.83 11.07 -25.11
C GLU A 36 -0.69 9.78 -24.30
N LEU A 37 0.25 9.76 -23.36
CA LEU A 37 0.35 8.69 -22.38
C LEU A 37 -0.74 8.87 -21.31
N VAL A 38 -1.29 7.75 -20.84
CA VAL A 38 -2.21 7.72 -19.70
C VAL A 38 -1.52 7.07 -18.50
N PRO A 39 -1.88 7.46 -17.26
CA PRO A 39 -1.44 6.74 -16.07
C PRO A 39 -1.80 5.25 -16.18
N SER A 40 -0.91 4.39 -15.71
CA SER A 40 -1.16 2.94 -15.70
C SER A 40 -2.25 2.54 -14.69
N GLN A 41 -2.48 3.37 -13.68
CA GLN A 41 -3.62 3.23 -12.77
C GLN A 41 -4.82 3.95 -13.38
N ASP A 42 -5.80 3.18 -13.87
CA ASP A 42 -7.09 3.72 -14.27
C ASP A 42 -7.95 3.94 -13.02
N VAL A 43 -8.22 5.21 -12.71
CA VAL A 43 -9.08 5.61 -11.58
C VAL A 43 -10.57 5.32 -11.86
N GLY A 44 -10.91 4.91 -13.09
CA GLY A 44 -12.27 4.54 -13.47
C GLY A 44 -12.75 3.21 -12.88
N ASP A 45 -11.84 2.25 -12.68
CA ASP A 45 -12.17 0.92 -12.20
C ASP A 45 -11.82 0.77 -10.70
N ASN A 46 -12.85 0.76 -9.86
CA ASN A 46 -12.75 0.63 -8.41
C ASN A 46 -12.44 -0.81 -7.93
N PHE A 47 -11.77 -1.63 -8.74
CA PHE A 47 -11.52 -3.03 -8.44
C PHE A 47 -10.23 -3.52 -9.10
N LEU A 48 -9.30 -4.03 -8.30
CA LEU A 48 -7.96 -4.39 -8.76
C LEU A 48 -7.79 -5.88 -9.08
N SER A 49 -8.72 -6.75 -8.67
CA SER A 49 -8.54 -8.19 -8.82
C SER A 49 -8.29 -8.60 -10.28
N PRO A 50 -7.35 -9.51 -10.55
CA PRO A 50 -6.61 -10.35 -9.59
C PRO A 50 -5.40 -9.67 -8.92
N ASN A 51 -5.15 -8.39 -9.20
CA ASN A 51 -4.07 -7.62 -8.61
C ASN A 51 -4.47 -6.99 -7.26
N LEU A 52 -3.48 -6.43 -6.55
CA LEU A 52 -3.67 -5.69 -5.31
C LEU A 52 -2.77 -4.44 -5.32
N GLU A 53 -3.22 -3.40 -4.64
CA GLU A 53 -2.40 -2.22 -4.32
C GLU A 53 -2.11 -2.23 -2.83
N VAL A 54 -0.84 -2.02 -2.47
CA VAL A 54 -0.37 -2.15 -1.09
C VAL A 54 0.40 -0.90 -0.69
N ASP A 55 -0.20 -0.11 0.18
CA ASP A 55 0.35 1.13 0.68
C ASP A 55 0.91 0.97 2.09
N SER A 56 2.18 1.30 2.27
CA SER A 56 2.81 1.34 3.58
C SER A 56 2.84 2.77 4.12
N TRP A 57 1.97 3.06 5.08
CA TRP A 57 1.96 4.34 5.81
C TRP A 57 2.84 4.30 7.07
N LEU A 58 3.60 3.20 7.25
CA LEU A 58 4.48 3.00 8.40
C LEU A 58 5.67 3.97 8.42
N GLY A 59 6.07 4.49 7.26
CA GLY A 59 7.13 5.48 7.14
C GLY A 59 6.71 6.90 7.51
N PHE A 60 5.42 7.16 7.67
CA PHE A 60 4.92 8.48 8.01
C PHE A 60 5.08 8.77 9.50
N ARG A 61 5.62 9.95 9.80
CA ARG A 61 5.90 10.39 11.17
C ARG A 61 4.70 11.12 11.77
N PHE A 62 3.55 10.46 11.80
CA PHE A 62 2.29 11.06 12.26
C PHE A 62 2.36 11.58 13.71
N HIS A 63 3.13 10.90 14.54
CA HIS A 63 3.38 11.29 15.93
C HIS A 63 4.16 12.60 16.08
N GLU A 64 4.73 13.16 15.01
CA GLU A 64 5.41 14.46 15.02
C GLU A 64 4.49 15.62 14.64
N VAL A 65 3.26 15.34 14.19
CA VAL A 65 2.30 16.39 13.85
C VAL A 65 1.70 16.92 15.15
N ASP A 66 2.10 18.11 15.60
CA ASP A 66 1.50 18.77 16.76
C ASP A 66 1.14 20.22 16.39
N MET A 67 -0.15 20.54 16.50
CA MET A 67 -0.69 21.87 16.24
C MET A 67 -0.90 22.70 17.52
N GLY A 68 -0.29 22.29 18.64
CA GLY A 68 -0.39 22.92 19.95
C GLY A 68 -1.32 22.19 20.93
N ALA A 69 -1.77 20.98 20.60
CA ALA A 69 -2.68 20.16 21.41
C ALA A 69 -2.14 18.74 21.67
N GLY A 70 -0.90 18.47 21.30
CA GLY A 70 -0.30 17.14 21.32
C GLY A 70 -0.46 16.40 20.00
N ALA A 71 0.28 15.30 19.88
CA ALA A 71 0.28 14.46 18.70
C ALA A 71 -1.04 13.67 18.50
N PRO A 72 -1.42 13.33 17.26
CA PRO A 72 -2.55 12.47 16.97
C PRO A 72 -2.44 11.11 17.68
N TYR A 73 -3.53 10.71 18.33
CA TYR A 73 -3.63 9.38 18.91
C TYR A 73 -3.74 8.27 17.84
N ALA A 74 -4.39 8.57 16.72
CA ALA A 74 -4.55 7.62 15.61
C ALA A 74 -4.57 8.36 14.26
N PHE A 75 -4.10 7.68 13.22
CA PHE A 75 -4.22 8.10 11.83
C PHE A 75 -4.91 7.00 11.03
N ARG A 76 -5.95 7.35 10.28
CA ARG A 76 -6.76 6.40 9.51
C ARG A 76 -7.04 6.99 8.13
N PRO A 77 -7.03 6.18 7.06
CA PRO A 77 -7.56 6.59 5.78
C PRO A 77 -9.05 6.93 5.91
N SER A 78 -9.53 7.85 5.08
CA SER A 78 -10.97 7.99 4.84
C SER A 78 -11.51 6.73 4.16
N TRP A 79 -12.83 6.67 3.94
CA TRP A 79 -13.40 5.60 3.13
C TRP A 79 -12.86 5.67 1.69
N ILE A 80 -12.23 4.58 1.22
CA ILE A 80 -11.70 4.44 -0.14
C ILE A 80 -12.44 3.27 -0.78
N PRO A 81 -13.32 3.51 -1.78
CA PRO A 81 -14.15 2.47 -2.38
C PRO A 81 -13.41 1.65 -3.44
N MET A 82 -12.15 1.29 -3.22
CA MET A 82 -11.33 0.53 -4.19
C MET A 82 -11.12 -0.89 -3.68
N GLU A 83 -11.63 -1.91 -4.35
CA GLU A 83 -11.39 -3.30 -3.99
C GLU A 83 -9.96 -3.72 -4.34
N GLY A 84 -9.32 -4.46 -3.42
CA GLY A 84 -7.94 -4.91 -3.57
C GLY A 84 -6.90 -3.93 -3.02
N LEU A 85 -7.33 -2.86 -2.35
CA LEU A 85 -6.44 -1.95 -1.63
C LEU A 85 -6.12 -2.48 -0.23
N VAL A 86 -4.83 -2.46 0.11
CA VAL A 86 -4.28 -2.86 1.39
C VAL A 86 -3.44 -1.70 1.93
N ILE A 87 -3.75 -1.20 3.12
CA ILE A 87 -3.01 -0.12 3.78
C ILE A 87 -2.47 -0.62 5.12
N PHE A 88 -1.15 -0.54 5.30
CA PHE A 88 -0.50 -0.73 6.59
C PHE A 88 -0.39 0.59 7.33
N VAL A 89 -0.96 0.69 8.53
CA VAL A 89 -0.85 1.88 9.39
C VAL A 89 -0.25 1.51 10.76
N PRO A 90 0.50 2.42 11.41
CA PRO A 90 0.95 2.18 12.78
C PRO A 90 -0.25 1.96 13.72
N ALA A 91 -0.20 0.91 14.54
CA ALA A 91 -1.25 0.66 15.51
C ALA A 91 -1.20 1.73 16.63
N PRO A 92 -2.36 2.23 17.10
CA PRO A 92 -2.45 3.19 18.21
C PRO A 92 -2.29 2.47 19.56
N SER A 93 -1.20 1.72 19.73
CA SER A 93 -0.92 0.86 20.88
C SER A 93 0.40 1.26 21.52
N GLU A 94 0.44 1.34 22.86
CA GLU A 94 1.68 1.59 23.62
C GLU A 94 2.75 0.52 23.37
N LYS A 95 2.34 -0.70 23.01
CA LYS A 95 3.26 -1.81 22.71
C LYS A 95 3.80 -1.76 21.28
N GLY A 96 3.39 -0.76 20.48
CA GLY A 96 3.56 -0.75 19.04
C GLY A 96 2.68 -1.78 18.35
N GLY A 97 2.78 -1.84 17.03
CA GLY A 97 2.05 -2.77 16.18
C GLY A 97 1.73 -2.19 14.81
N VAL A 98 1.12 -3.01 13.95
CA VAL A 98 0.67 -2.61 12.62
C VAL A 98 -0.79 -3.01 12.47
N ASP A 99 -1.63 -2.04 12.16
CA ASP A 99 -3.02 -2.28 11.75
C ASP A 99 -3.04 -2.46 10.22
N LEU A 100 -3.81 -3.45 9.77
CA LEU A 100 -4.10 -3.68 8.36
C LEU A 100 -5.51 -3.18 8.03
N ILE A 101 -5.61 -2.29 7.06
CA ILE A 101 -6.89 -1.86 6.48
C ILE A 101 -6.98 -2.46 5.09
N ILE A 102 -8.00 -3.28 4.84
CA ILE A 102 -8.17 -3.97 3.57
C ILE A 102 -9.60 -3.81 3.06
N THR A 103 -9.73 -3.53 1.77
CA THR A 103 -11.02 -3.39 1.08
C THR A 103 -11.22 -4.57 0.15
N LEU A 104 -12.20 -5.41 0.47
CA LEU A 104 -12.53 -6.62 -0.27
C LEU A 104 -14.03 -6.68 -0.50
N PHE A 105 -14.47 -7.34 -1.57
CA PHE A 105 -15.85 -7.79 -1.64
C PHE A 105 -16.19 -8.71 -0.47
N LYS A 106 -17.46 -8.72 -0.08
CA LYS A 106 -17.94 -9.41 1.11
C LYS A 106 -17.52 -10.89 1.11
N GLU A 107 -17.64 -11.54 -0.04
CA GLU A 107 -17.30 -12.95 -0.22
C GLU A 107 -15.78 -13.20 -0.04
N HIS A 108 -14.96 -12.29 -0.57
CA HIS A 108 -13.49 -12.34 -0.43
C HIS A 108 -13.07 -12.05 1.02
N ALA A 109 -13.71 -11.09 1.70
CA ALA A 109 -13.44 -10.76 3.09
C ALA A 109 -13.74 -11.95 4.03
N GLU A 110 -14.84 -12.65 3.81
CA GLU A 110 -15.19 -13.85 4.58
C GLU A 110 -14.21 -15.01 4.33
N MET A 111 -13.65 -15.12 3.13
CA MET A 111 -12.57 -16.07 2.86
C MET A 111 -11.26 -15.64 3.51
N PHE A 112 -10.92 -14.35 3.42
CA PHE A 112 -9.70 -13.77 3.99
C PHE A 112 -9.61 -14.05 5.50
N LYS A 113 -10.70 -13.86 6.24
CA LYS A 113 -10.77 -14.17 7.68
C LYS A 113 -10.45 -15.64 8.03
N LYS A 114 -10.66 -16.57 7.10
CA LYS A 114 -10.38 -18.00 7.32
C LYS A 114 -8.93 -18.38 7.06
N ILE A 115 -8.26 -17.63 6.18
CA ILE A 115 -6.86 -17.91 5.77
C ILE A 115 -5.86 -16.98 6.46
N ALA A 116 -6.31 -15.83 6.96
CA ALA A 116 -5.50 -14.94 7.78
C ALA A 116 -5.27 -15.62 9.14
N HIS A 117 -4.01 -15.92 9.44
CA HIS A 117 -3.60 -16.46 10.72
C HIS A 117 -3.12 -15.34 11.63
N PHE A 118 -3.49 -15.41 12.90
CA PHE A 118 -2.91 -14.54 13.93
C PHE A 118 -1.50 -15.04 14.24
N ILE A 119 -0.53 -14.14 14.16
CA ILE A 119 0.78 -14.33 14.75
C ILE A 119 0.79 -13.37 15.94
N ASP A 120 0.72 -13.91 17.15
CA ASP A 120 0.90 -13.15 18.39
C ASP A 120 2.34 -12.62 18.50
#